data_AF-A0AAU9QTR7-F1
#
_entry.id   AF-A0AAU9QTR7-F1
#
_cell.length_a   1.000
_cell.length_b   1.000
_cell.length_c   1.000
_cell.angle_alpha   90.00
_cell.angle_beta   90.00
_cell.angle_gamma   90.00
#
_symmetry.space_group_name_H-M   'P 1'
#
loop_
_entity.id
_entity.type
_entity.pdbx_description
1 polymer ?
#
loop_
_entity_poly.entity_id
_entity_poly.type
_entity_poly.pdbx_seq_one_letter_code
_entity_poly.pdbx_strand_id
1 'polypeptide(L)' 'MFLVGLVEVTGAILMLIGLLSTNNLLSAIGASFIVFTSVGAMFFHFRFDTWKDAIPSIVTLLLSLLVVSPLTEFVALI' A
#
# COMPACT_ATOMS: atom_id res chain seq x y z
N MET A 1 -0.08 4.38 -15.30
CA MET A 1 0.63 4.20 -14.01
C MET A 1 1.02 5.51 -13.31
N PHE A 2 1.17 6.66 -13.99
CA PHE A 2 1.60 7.91 -13.34
C PHE A 2 0.76 8.30 -12.10
N LEU A 3 -0.57 8.35 -12.21
CA LEU A 3 -1.45 8.68 -11.06
C LEU A 3 -1.36 7.64 -9.93
N VAL A 4 -1.22 6.35 -10.27
CA VAL A 4 -1.01 5.28 -9.28
C VAL A 4 0.29 5.52 -8.53
N GLY A 5 1.37 5.85 -9.25
CA GLY A 5 2.67 6.17 -8.67
C GLY A 5 2.64 7.43 -7.78
N LEU A 6 1.86 8.45 -8.13
CA LEU A 6 1.70 9.63 -7.29
C LEU A 6 1.05 9.29 -5.95
N VAL A 7 -0.04 8.50 -5.98
CA VAL A 7 -0.70 8.04 -4.76
C VAL A 7 0.21 7.10 -3.96
N GLU A 8 0.97 6.24 -4.64
CA GLU A 8 1.90 5.31 -4.01
C GLU A 8 3.01 6.04 -3.25
N VAL A 9 3.62 7.05 -3.88
CA VAL A 9 4.65 7.88 -3.21
C VAL A 9 4.05 8.62 -2.02
N THR A 10 2.83 9.15 -2.11
CA THR A 10 2.18 9.78 -0.94
C THR A 10 1.95 8.79 0.19
N GLY A 11 1.49 7.57 -0.12
CA GLY A 11 1.31 6.50 0.86
C GLY A 11 2.64 6.06 1.49
N ALA A 12 3.69 5.95 0.68
CA ALA A 12 5.03 5.56 1.14
C ALA A 12 5.64 6.62 2.07
N ILE A 13 5.48 7.90 1.76
CA ILE A 13 5.93 9.00 2.63
C ILE A 13 5.17 8.98 3.96
N LEU A 14 3.85 8.83 3.93
CA LEU A 14 3.04 8.74 5.16
C LEU A 14 3.44 7.53 6.01
N MET A 15 3.62 6.36 5.38
CA MET A 15 4.06 5.14 6.04
C MET A 15 5.43 5.32 6.68
N LEU A 16 6.38 5.95 5.96
CA LEU A 16 7.73 6.23 6.46
C LEU A 16 7.71 7.22 7.64
N ILE A 17 6.96 8.31 7.55
CA ILE A 17 6.83 9.28 8.65
C ILE A 17 6.20 8.60 9.89
N GLY A 18 5.17 7.79 9.69
CA GLY A 18 4.54 7.00 10.74
C GLY A 18 5.54 6.06 11.42
N LEU A 19 6.34 5.35 10.64
CA LEU A 19 7.38 4.46 11.14
C LEU A 19 8.45 5.21 11.95
N LEU A 20 9.00 6.31 11.40
CA LEU A 20 10.04 7.11 12.06
C LEU A 20 9.53 7.77 13.36
N SER A 21 8.25 8.09 13.42
CA SER A 21 7.61 8.71 14.59
C SER A 21 7.04 7.69 15.58
N THR A 22 7.22 6.38 15.33
CA THR A 22 6.61 5.29 16.11
C THR A 22 5.08 5.44 16.23
N ASN A 23 4.43 6.02 15.22
CA ASN A 23 3.00 6.22 15.15
C ASN A 23 2.37 5.14 14.25
N ASN A 24 1.89 4.06 14.87
CA ASN A 24 1.33 2.91 14.18
C ASN A 24 0.08 3.26 13.35
N LEU A 25 -0.75 4.20 13.81
CA LEU A 25 -1.94 4.62 13.07
C LEU A 25 -1.56 5.33 11.77
N LEU A 26 -0.62 6.27 11.83
CA LEU A 26 -0.14 7.00 10.65
C LEU A 26 0.57 6.07 9.67
N SER A 27 1.36 5.12 10.19
CA SER A 27 2.02 4.09 9.39
C SER A 27 0.99 3.23 8.64
N ALA A 28 -0.06 2.79 9.34
CA ALA A 28 -1.11 1.97 8.76
C ALA A 28 -1.98 2.74 7.75
N ILE A 29 -2.22 4.05 7.95
CA ILE A 29 -2.88 4.90 6.94
C ILE A 29 -2.02 4.95 5.67
N GLY A 30 -0.72 5.19 5.79
CA GLY A 30 0.19 5.15 4.63
C GLY A 30 0.20 3.80 3.92
N ALA A 31 0.26 2.71 4.69
CA ALA A 31 0.19 1.35 4.16
C ALA A 31 -1.14 1.05 3.45
N SER A 32 -2.27 1.62 3.90
CA SER A 32 -3.56 1.45 3.22
C SER A 32 -3.59 2.04 1.80
N PHE A 33 -2.86 3.14 1.59
CA PHE A 33 -2.69 3.73 0.26
C PHE A 33 -1.86 2.80 -0.62
N ILE A 34 -0.80 2.19 -0.08
CA ILE A 34 0.03 1.21 -0.79
C ILE A 34 -0.78 -0.05 -1.17
N VAL A 35 -1.66 -0.53 -0.28
CA VAL A 35 -2.58 -1.64 -0.60
C VAL A 35 -3.45 -1.27 -1.80
N PHE A 36 -4.07 -0.08 -1.77
CA PHE A 36 -4.94 0.38 -2.85
C PHE A 36 -4.17 0.55 -4.18
N THR A 37 -3.00 1.18 -4.16
CA THR A 37 -2.20 1.38 -5.38
C THR A 37 -1.62 0.08 -5.91
N SER A 38 -1.27 -0.88 -5.06
CA SER A 38 -0.82 -2.21 -5.48
C SER A 38 -1.89 -2.97 -6.25
N VAL A 39 -3.16 -2.91 -5.81
CA VAL A 39 -4.29 -3.48 -6.56
C VAL A 39 -4.46 -2.78 -7.91
N GLY A 40 -4.37 -1.45 -7.93
CA GLY A 40 -4.40 -0.67 -9.17
C GLY A 40 -3.27 -1.04 -10.13
N ALA A 41 -2.04 -1.15 -9.63
CA ALA A 41 -0.86 -1.54 -10.41
C ALA A 41 -0.99 -2.95 -10.99
N MET A 42 -1.46 -3.92 -10.20
CA MET A 42 -1.75 -5.28 -10.67
C MET A 42 -2.76 -5.28 -11.82
N PHE A 43 -3.84 -4.49 -11.72
CA PHE A 43 -4.82 -4.37 -12.80
C PHE A 43 -4.17 -3.86 -14.11
N PHE A 44 -3.32 -2.82 -14.03
CA PHE A 44 -2.64 -2.30 -15.21
C PHE A 44 -1.63 -3.32 -15.79
N HIS A 45 -0.85 -4.00 -14.96
CA HIS A 45 0.09 -5.03 -15.43
C HIS A 45 -0.63 -6.22 -16.09
N PHE A 46 -1.74 -6.71 -15.51
CA PHE A 46 -2.50 -7.80 -16.12
C PHE A 46 -3.23 -7.38 -17.40
N ARG A 47 -3.62 -6.10 -17.52
CA ARG A 47 -4.38 -5.61 -18.67
C ARG A 47 -3.51 -5.20 -19.86
N PHE A 48 -2.31 -4.67 -19.59
CA PHE A 48 -1.46 -4.03 -20.60
C PHE A 48 -0.07 -4.65 -20.75
N ASP A 49 0.44 -5.36 -19.74
CA ASP A 49 1.78 -5.95 -19.72
C ASP A 49 1.74 -7.49 -19.57
N THR A 50 2.82 -8.11 -19.11
CA THR A 50 2.86 -9.54 -18.78
C THR A 50 2.55 -9.80 -17.31
N TRP A 51 2.07 -10.99 -17.00
CA TRP A 51 1.82 -11.40 -15.61
C TRP A 51 3.06 -11.32 -14.71
N LYS A 52 4.26 -11.48 -15.29
CA LYS A 52 5.53 -11.40 -14.57
C LYS A 52 5.82 -9.99 -14.07
N ASP A 53 5.33 -8.97 -14.78
CA ASP A 53 5.50 -7.57 -14.41
C ASP A 53 4.63 -7.18 -13.21
N ALA A 54 3.60 -7.96 -12.88
CA ALA A 54 2.77 -7.76 -11.70
C ALA A 54 3.39 -8.31 -10.40
N ILE A 55 4.42 -9.15 -10.47
CA ILE A 55 5.04 -9.80 -9.30
C ILE A 55 5.48 -8.76 -8.23
N PRO A 56 6.16 -7.65 -8.59
CA PRO A 56 6.52 -6.62 -7.61
C PRO A 56 5.29 -6.06 -6.87
N SER A 57 4.21 -5.72 -7.60
CA SER A 57 2.98 -5.20 -6.99
C SER A 57 2.28 -6.21 -6.07
N ILE A 58 2.38 -7.51 -6.36
CA ILE A 58 1.84 -8.57 -5.49
C ILE A 58 2.63 -8.65 -4.18
N VAL A 59 3.96 -8.59 -4.25
CA VAL A 59 4.80 -8.61 -3.04
C VAL A 59 4.55 -7.37 -2.19
N THR A 60 4.48 -6.19 -2.82
CA THR A 60 4.16 -4.92 -2.13
C THR A 60 2.79 -4.97 -1.48
N LEU A 61 1.77 -5.56 -2.13
CA LEU A 61 0.45 -5.77 -1.54
C LEU A 61 0.53 -6.63 -0.27
N LEU A 62 1.24 -7.76 -0.32
CA LEU A 62 1.36 -8.66 0.83
C LEU A 62 2.07 -7.99 2.01
N LEU A 63 3.16 -7.27 1.77
CA LEU A 63 3.90 -6.57 2.82
C LEU A 63 3.08 -5.41 3.42
N SER A 64 2.40 -4.63 2.58
CA SER A 64 1.57 -3.51 3.06
C SER A 64 0.33 -3.97 3.83
N LEU A 65 -0.25 -5.14 3.50
CA LEU A 65 -1.32 -5.75 4.29
C LEU A 65 -0.86 -6.09 5.71
N LEU A 66 0.37 -6.59 5.89
CA LEU A 66 0.92 -6.85 7.23
C LEU A 66 1.06 -5.55 8.04
N VAL A 67 1.48 -4.46 7.40
CA VAL A 67 1.63 -3.15 8.05
C VAL A 67 0.27 -2.50 8.38
N VAL A 68 -0.77 -2.76 7.58
CA VAL A 68 -2.13 -2.26 7.81
C VAL A 68 -2.83 -2.90 9.01
N SER A 69 -2.43 -4.10 9.43
CA SER A 69 -3.13 -4.88 10.48
C SER A 69 -3.54 -4.10 11.76
N PRO A 70 -2.73 -3.18 12.33
CA PRO A 70 -3.13 -2.44 13.54
C PRO A 70 -4.33 -1.52 13.31
N LEU A 71 -4.49 -1.00 12.08
CA LEU A 71 -5.64 -0.17 11.70
C LEU A 71 -6.91 -1.01 11.56
N THR A 72 -6.82 -2.25 11.08
CA THR A 72 -8.00 -3.13 10.98
C THR A 72 -8.57 -3.50 12.33
N GLU A 73 -7.72 -3.67 13.36
CA GLU A 73 -8.16 -3.90 14.74
C GLU A 73 -8.83 -2.66 15.33
N PHE A 74 -8.26 -1.46 15.09
CA PHE A 74 -8.85 -0.21 15.56
C PHE A 74 -10.23 0.08 14.94
N VAL A 75 -10.39 -0.15 13.63
CA VAL A 75 -11.68 0.04 12.94
C VAL A 75 -12.71 -1.01 13.36
N ALA A 76 -12.29 -2.25 13.64
CA ALA A 76 -13.21 -3.30 14.09
C ALA A 76 -13.78 -3.06 15.51
N LEU A 77 -13.22 -2.13 16.27
CA LEU A 77 -13.64 -1.78 17.63
C LEU A 77 -14.54 -0.54 17.70
N ILE A 78 -14.79 0.14 16.58
CA ILE A 78 -15.70 1.29 16.45
C ILE A 78 -17.02 0.82 15.85
#